data_AF-A0A1M6D0K0-F1
#
_entry.id   AF-A0A1M6D0K0-F1
#
_cell.length_a   1.000
_cell.length_b   1.000
_cell.length_c   1.000
_cell.angle_alpha   90.00
_cell.angle_beta   90.00
_cell.angle_gamma   90.00
#
_symmetry.space_group_name_H-M   'P 1'
#
loop_
_entity.id
_entity.type
_entity.pdbx_description
1 polymer ?
#
loop_
_entity_poly.entity_id
_entity_poly.type
_entity_poly.pdbx_seq_one_letter_code
_entity_poly.pdbx_strand_id
1 'polypeptide(L)'
;MKNFFCLFSILLLINLFNPAAAADQQQTVDGSFRVAIKRHLDSYKLDPRATVYSIGFGESGWRKSQCAVTGRYFYDIQPTGLVNRPYTAQLTYRLYMQVSAIYTSRDAAEMANKFPKYTAPDTYRITFQYRDGNWIPVKYETQFQTLPGLPPLWLTLENTNSDQYRQVVVKP
;
A
#
# COMPACT_ATOMS: atom_id res chain seq x y z
N MET A 1 -46.66 9.80 -40.41
CA MET A 1 -45.23 10.01 -40.08
C MET A 1 -45.05 10.56 -38.65
N LYS A 2 -45.42 9.78 -37.61
CA LYS A 2 -45.26 10.19 -36.20
C LYS A 2 -44.44 9.20 -35.36
N ASN A 3 -44.11 8.04 -35.92
CA ASN A 3 -43.46 6.94 -35.17
C ASN A 3 -41.93 6.91 -35.30
N PHE A 4 -41.33 7.79 -36.12
CA PHE A 4 -39.87 7.85 -36.28
C PHE A 4 -39.16 8.75 -35.26
N PHE A 5 -39.88 9.65 -34.59
CA PHE A 5 -39.28 10.59 -33.63
C PHE A 5 -38.90 9.92 -32.29
N CYS A 6 -39.54 8.82 -31.89
CA CYS A 6 -39.19 8.12 -30.64
C CYS A 6 -37.89 7.30 -30.73
N LEU A 7 -37.56 6.73 -31.90
CA LEU A 7 -36.36 5.89 -32.06
C LEU A 7 -35.06 6.69 -32.02
N PHE A 8 -35.08 7.95 -32.47
CA PHE A 8 -33.92 8.84 -32.44
C PHE A 8 -33.56 9.28 -31.01
N SER A 9 -34.56 9.48 -30.15
CA SER A 9 -34.36 9.85 -28.74
C SER A 9 -33.79 8.71 -27.88
N ILE A 10 -34.07 7.46 -28.23
CA ILE A 10 -33.54 6.27 -27.53
C ILE A 10 -32.07 6.01 -27.93
N LEU A 11 -31.71 6.21 -29.20
CA LEU A 11 -30.33 6.08 -29.68
C LEU A 11 -29.38 7.17 -29.14
N LEU A 12 -29.89 8.36 -28.82
CA LEU A 12 -29.09 9.43 -28.21
C LEU A 12 -28.76 9.14 -26.74
N LEU A 13 -29.66 8.49 -26.00
CA LEU A 13 -29.44 8.14 -24.58
C LEU A 13 -28.45 6.99 -24.38
N ILE A 14 -28.30 6.10 -25.38
CA ILE A 14 -27.35 4.98 -25.33
C ILE A 14 -25.90 5.46 -25.53
N ASN A 15 -25.68 6.61 -26.18
CA ASN A 15 -24.34 7.20 -26.35
C ASN A 15 -23.80 7.92 -25.10
N LEU A 16 -24.60 8.11 -24.05
CA LEU A 16 -24.15 8.75 -22.80
C LEU A 16 -23.42 7.81 -21.85
N PHE A 17 -23.47 6.49 -22.10
CA PHE A 17 -22.67 5.51 -21.40
C PHE A 17 -21.56 5.05 -22.33
N ASN A 18 -20.51 5.84 -22.42
CA ASN A 18 -19.33 5.51 -23.21
C ASN A 18 -18.34 4.73 -22.31
N PRO A 19 -18.38 3.38 -22.28
CA PRO A 19 -17.58 2.56 -21.35
C PRO A 19 -16.07 2.78 -21.52
N ALA A 20 -15.62 3.24 -22.69
CA ALA A 20 -14.23 3.58 -22.96
C ALA A 20 -13.70 4.69 -22.03
N ALA A 21 -14.48 5.76 -21.82
CA ALA A 21 -14.06 6.87 -20.96
C ALA A 21 -13.93 6.46 -19.48
N ALA A 22 -14.78 5.53 -19.00
CA ALA A 22 -14.70 5.00 -17.65
C ALA A 22 -13.49 4.07 -17.46
N ALA A 23 -13.13 3.30 -18.49
CA ALA A 23 -11.95 2.44 -18.49
C ALA A 23 -10.65 3.26 -18.44
N ASP A 24 -10.55 4.31 -19.24
CA ASP A 24 -9.38 5.21 -19.27
C ASP A 24 -9.17 5.94 -17.94
N GLN A 25 -10.26 6.38 -17.32
CA GLN A 25 -10.21 7.01 -16.00
C GLN A 25 -9.73 6.02 -14.93
N GLN A 26 -10.24 4.79 -14.92
CA GLN A 26 -9.83 3.77 -13.95
C GLN A 26 -8.36 3.36 -14.13
N GLN A 27 -7.87 3.28 -15.37
CA GLN A 27 -6.46 3.00 -15.66
C GLN A 27 -5.54 4.14 -15.18
N THR A 28 -5.95 5.39 -15.40
CA THR A 28 -5.21 6.57 -14.93
C THR A 28 -5.12 6.61 -13.40
N VAL A 29 -6.24 6.33 -12.73
CA VAL A 29 -6.31 6.29 -11.25
C VAL A 29 -5.43 5.18 -10.68
N ASP A 30 -5.49 3.97 -11.23
CA ASP A 30 -4.62 2.85 -10.81
C ASP A 30 -3.14 3.17 -11.02
N GLY A 31 -2.79 3.72 -12.18
CA GLY A 31 -1.42 4.13 -12.51
C GLY A 31 -0.88 5.18 -11.53
N SER A 32 -1.67 6.22 -11.24
CA SER A 32 -1.29 7.25 -10.28
C SER A 32 -1.09 6.69 -8.85
N PHE A 33 -1.88 5.70 -8.45
CA PHE A 33 -1.74 5.08 -7.13
C PHE A 33 -0.50 4.19 -7.05
N ARG A 34 -0.20 3.43 -8.11
CA ARG A 34 1.04 2.64 -8.19
C ARG A 34 2.28 3.53 -8.05
N VAL A 35 2.26 4.73 -8.63
CA VAL A 35 3.35 5.72 -8.46
C VAL A 35 3.46 6.14 -7.00
N ALA A 36 2.34 6.43 -6.32
CA ALA A 36 2.32 6.78 -4.90
C ALA A 36 2.84 5.64 -4.01
N ILE A 37 2.42 4.39 -4.27
CA ILE A 37 2.90 3.19 -3.57
C ILE A 37 4.40 3.03 -3.77
N LYS A 38 4.89 3.10 -5.01
CA LYS A 38 6.32 2.97 -5.32
C LYS A 38 7.13 4.02 -4.58
N ARG A 39 6.68 5.29 -4.60
CA ARG A 39 7.33 6.38 -3.86
C ARG A 39 7.39 6.10 -2.36
N HIS A 40 6.30 5.61 -1.76
CA HIS A 40 6.25 5.26 -0.34
C HIS A 40 7.17 4.08 -0.01
N LEU A 41 7.15 3.00 -0.80
CA LEU A 41 8.00 1.83 -0.54
C LEU A 41 9.49 2.13 -0.76
N ASP A 42 9.82 2.90 -1.80
CA ASP A 42 11.20 3.33 -2.06
C ASP A 42 11.71 4.33 -1.02
N SER A 43 10.82 5.05 -0.31
CA SER A 43 11.25 5.94 0.77
C SER A 43 12.01 5.19 1.86
N TYR A 44 11.69 3.91 2.12
CA TYR A 44 12.40 3.07 3.09
C TYR A 44 13.80 2.65 2.62
N LYS A 45 14.11 2.74 1.32
CA LYS A 45 15.46 2.49 0.81
C LYS A 45 16.35 3.72 0.97
N LEU A 46 15.77 4.92 0.81
CA LEU A 46 16.47 6.20 0.94
C LEU A 46 16.62 6.61 2.41
N ASP A 47 15.55 6.44 3.18
CA ASP A 47 15.49 6.70 4.61
C ASP A 47 14.83 5.48 5.28
N PRO A 48 15.64 4.55 5.83
CA PRO A 48 15.13 3.35 6.46
C PRO A 48 14.50 3.64 7.84
N ARG A 49 14.27 4.91 8.19
CA ARG A 49 13.66 5.34 9.47
C ARG A 49 14.45 4.82 10.67
N ALA A 50 15.78 4.94 10.56
CA ALA A 50 16.67 4.43 11.57
C ALA A 50 16.48 5.18 12.90
N THR A 51 16.36 4.44 13.99
CA THR A 51 16.16 5.00 15.33
C THR A 51 17.18 4.41 16.29
N VAL A 52 17.85 5.26 17.06
CA VAL A 52 18.75 4.84 18.15
C VAL A 52 18.04 4.99 19.49
N TYR A 53 18.10 3.96 20.33
CA TYR A 53 17.40 3.92 21.60
C TYR A 53 18.20 3.16 22.66
N SER A 54 18.03 3.56 23.92
CA SER A 54 18.59 2.88 25.08
C SER A 54 17.76 1.64 25.44
N ILE A 55 18.42 0.58 25.86
CA ILE A 55 17.79 -0.61 26.46
C ILE A 55 18.15 -0.69 27.94
N GLY A 56 17.18 -1.09 28.78
CA GLY A 56 17.32 -1.03 30.24
C GLY A 56 16.84 -2.28 31.01
N PHE A 57 16.48 -3.36 30.32
CA PHE A 57 16.05 -4.61 30.96
C PHE A 57 17.02 -5.74 30.58
N GLY A 58 17.82 -6.20 31.55
CA GLY A 58 18.76 -7.32 31.42
C GLY A 58 20.18 -6.93 30.98
N GLU A 59 20.32 -6.03 30.01
CA GLU A 59 21.59 -5.46 29.55
C GLU A 59 21.42 -3.95 29.37
N SER A 60 22.28 -3.14 29.98
CA SER A 60 22.31 -1.68 29.76
C SER A 60 23.11 -1.39 28.49
N GLY A 61 22.53 -0.59 27.59
CA GLY A 61 23.22 -0.24 26.35
C GLY A 61 22.34 0.47 25.35
N TRP A 62 22.85 0.61 24.14
CA TRP A 62 22.24 1.31 23.03
C TRP A 62 22.06 0.39 21.83
N ARG A 63 20.96 0.54 21.12
CA ARG A 63 20.67 -0.17 19.87
C ARG A 63 20.26 0.83 18.79
N LYS A 64 20.46 0.42 17.55
CA LYS A 64 19.89 1.05 16.36
C LYS A 64 18.93 0.07 15.71
N SER A 65 17.71 0.50 15.44
CA SER A 65 16.78 -0.22 14.58
C SER A 65 16.59 0.52 13.27
N GLN A 66 16.20 -0.20 12.22
CA GLN A 66 15.77 0.38 10.97
C GLN A 66 14.69 -0.50 10.32
N CYS A 67 13.87 0.11 9.47
CA CYS A 67 12.78 -0.55 8.75
C CYS A 67 13.24 -0.97 7.35
N ALA A 68 12.88 -2.18 6.94
CA ALA A 68 13.11 -2.68 5.59
C ALA A 68 11.83 -3.31 5.02
N VAL A 69 11.42 -2.91 3.82
CA VAL A 69 10.25 -3.49 3.13
C VAL A 69 10.55 -4.91 2.65
N THR A 70 9.59 -5.82 2.79
CA THR A 70 9.73 -7.21 2.34
C THR A 70 9.55 -7.38 0.82
N GLY A 71 9.14 -6.32 0.13
CA GLY A 71 8.83 -6.31 -1.30
C GLY A 71 7.40 -6.76 -1.64
N ARG A 72 6.70 -7.46 -0.75
CA ARG A 72 5.31 -7.87 -0.96
C ARG A 72 4.33 -6.83 -0.42
N TYR A 73 3.39 -6.42 -1.25
CA TYR A 73 2.30 -5.53 -0.86
C TYR A 73 1.03 -5.86 -1.64
N PHE A 74 -0.11 -5.47 -1.06
CA PHE A 74 -1.43 -5.56 -1.65
C PHE A 74 -2.05 -4.18 -1.63
N TYR A 75 -2.88 -3.88 -2.61
CA TYR A 75 -3.61 -2.64 -2.60
C TYR A 75 -4.97 -2.77 -3.26
N ASP A 76 -5.89 -1.91 -2.85
CA ASP A 76 -7.25 -1.86 -3.37
C ASP A 76 -7.70 -0.41 -3.52
N ILE A 77 -8.45 -0.12 -4.58
CA ILE A 77 -8.96 1.22 -4.90
C ILE A 77 -10.47 1.11 -5.05
N GLN A 78 -11.21 1.90 -4.27
CA GLN A 78 -12.66 1.92 -4.27
C GLN A 78 -13.18 3.32 -4.63
N PRO A 79 -14.13 3.44 -5.58
CA PRO A 79 -14.83 4.68 -5.81
C PRO A 79 -15.71 5.02 -4.60
N THR A 80 -15.86 6.30 -4.29
CA THR A 80 -16.64 6.76 -3.13
C THR A 80 -18.00 7.34 -3.50
N GLY A 81 -18.22 7.66 -4.79
CA GLY A 81 -19.37 8.42 -5.26
C GLY A 81 -19.34 9.91 -4.92
N LEU A 82 -18.25 10.43 -4.34
CA LEU A 82 -18.13 11.81 -3.88
C LEU A 82 -17.24 12.63 -4.81
N VAL A 83 -17.72 13.81 -5.24
CA VAL A 83 -17.01 14.67 -6.21
C VAL A 83 -15.64 15.15 -5.69
N ASN A 84 -15.56 15.51 -4.40
CA ASN A 84 -14.34 16.07 -3.79
C ASN A 84 -13.34 15.02 -3.29
N ARG A 85 -13.72 13.74 -3.30
CA ARG A 85 -12.85 12.62 -2.90
C ARG A 85 -13.23 11.35 -3.66
N PRO A 86 -13.13 11.34 -5.01
CA PRO A 86 -13.79 10.34 -5.85
C PRO A 86 -13.31 8.91 -5.61
N TYR A 87 -12.12 8.74 -5.02
CA TYR A 87 -11.54 7.43 -4.71
C TYR A 87 -10.97 7.39 -3.29
N THR A 88 -11.08 6.22 -2.67
CA THR A 88 -10.32 5.80 -1.51
C THR A 88 -9.44 4.63 -1.92
N ALA A 89 -8.29 4.47 -1.27
CA ALA A 89 -7.44 3.32 -1.52
C ALA A 89 -6.79 2.80 -0.25
N GLN A 90 -6.46 1.52 -0.22
CA GLN A 90 -5.74 0.89 0.87
C GLN A 90 -4.47 0.26 0.34
N LEU A 91 -3.34 0.49 1.02
CA LEU A 91 -2.08 -0.21 0.81
C LEU A 91 -1.79 -1.06 2.05
N THR A 92 -1.65 -2.36 1.87
CA THR A 92 -1.21 -3.31 2.90
C THR A 92 0.18 -3.82 2.53
N TYR A 93 1.16 -3.70 3.42
CA TYR A 93 2.54 -4.09 3.16
C TYR A 93 3.20 -4.59 4.45
N ARG A 94 4.35 -5.24 4.32
CA ARG A 94 5.10 -5.75 5.47
C ARG A 94 6.46 -5.08 5.59
N LEU A 95 6.87 -4.81 6.83
CA LEU A 95 8.18 -4.28 7.16
C LEU A 95 8.89 -5.22 8.12
N TYR A 96 10.16 -5.51 7.85
CA TYR A 96 11.08 -6.03 8.84
C TYR A 96 11.60 -4.89 9.71
N MET A 97 11.76 -5.14 11.00
CA MET A 97 12.65 -4.35 11.83
C MET A 97 13.99 -5.07 11.91
N GLN A 98 15.00 -4.41 11.38
CA GLN A 98 16.38 -4.80 11.49
C GLN A 98 16.96 -4.14 12.73
N VAL A 99 17.61 -4.91 13.60
CA VAL A 99 18.15 -4.42 14.87
C VAL A 99 19.64 -4.73 14.95
N SER A 100 20.42 -3.73 15.35
CA SER A 100 21.86 -3.84 15.56
C SER A 100 22.20 -4.71 16.77
N ALA A 101 23.49 -4.99 16.95
CA ALA A 101 24.00 -5.45 18.26
C ALA A 101 23.78 -4.37 19.35
N ILE A 102 24.03 -4.74 20.60
CA ILE A 102 24.04 -3.80 21.72
C ILE A 102 25.41 -3.11 21.77
N TYR A 103 25.39 -1.79 21.95
CA TYR A 103 26.57 -0.95 22.10
C TYR A 103 26.59 -0.30 23.47
N THR A 104 27.78 0.01 23.97
CA THR A 104 27.97 0.67 25.27
C THR A 104 27.68 2.17 25.21
N SER A 105 27.75 2.80 24.03
CA SER A 105 27.45 4.23 23.83
C SER A 105 26.47 4.47 22.68
N ARG A 106 25.79 5.62 22.75
CA ARG A 106 24.87 6.09 21.71
C ARG A 106 25.58 6.29 20.38
N ASP A 107 26.73 6.96 20.38
CA ASP A 107 27.49 7.27 19.16
C ASP A 107 27.94 6.00 18.44
N ALA A 108 28.34 4.95 19.18
CA ALA A 108 28.68 3.66 18.61
C ALA A 108 27.47 2.98 17.96
N ALA A 109 26.28 3.10 18.57
CA ALA A 109 25.04 2.62 17.96
C ALA A 109 24.64 3.44 16.72
N GLU A 110 24.83 4.76 16.73
CA GLU A 110 24.54 5.64 15.58
C GLU A 110 25.39 5.28 14.35
N MET A 111 26.66 4.93 14.56
CA MET A 111 27.58 4.48 13.51
C MET A 111 27.31 3.04 13.04
N ALA A 112 26.42 2.30 13.68
CA ALA A 112 26.11 0.92 13.28
C ALA A 112 25.48 0.86 11.88
N ASN A 113 26.05 -0.01 11.04
CA ASN A 113 25.59 -0.32 9.68
C ASN A 113 25.30 -1.82 9.48
N LYS A 114 25.48 -2.64 10.53
CA LYS A 114 25.19 -4.07 10.53
C LYS A 114 23.99 -4.35 11.44
N PHE A 115 23.03 -5.11 10.90
CA PHE A 115 21.79 -5.45 11.57
C PHE A 115 21.59 -6.98 11.55
N PRO A 116 22.26 -7.71 12.45
CA PRO A 116 22.26 -9.17 12.43
C PRO A 116 20.91 -9.79 12.85
N LYS A 117 20.07 -9.04 13.55
CA LYS A 117 18.77 -9.51 14.02
C LYS A 117 17.64 -8.94 13.16
N TYR A 118 16.80 -9.84 12.68
CA TYR A 118 15.51 -9.51 12.07
C TYR A 118 14.41 -9.85 13.08
N THR A 119 13.48 -8.92 13.30
CA THR A 119 12.20 -9.29 13.90
C THR A 119 11.29 -9.84 12.81
N ALA A 120 10.34 -10.69 13.18
CA ALA A 120 9.28 -11.09 12.26
C ALA A 120 8.61 -9.83 11.67
N PRO A 121 8.24 -9.82 10.39
CA PRO A 121 7.77 -8.62 9.75
C PRO A 121 6.31 -8.35 10.16
N ASP A 122 6.07 -7.14 10.64
CA ASP A 122 4.75 -6.67 10.99
C ASP A 122 3.98 -6.25 9.73
N THR A 123 2.66 -6.37 9.80
CA THR A 123 1.74 -5.95 8.73
C THR A 123 1.25 -4.53 9.00
N TYR A 124 1.38 -3.68 8.00
CA TYR A 124 0.98 -2.28 8.03
C TYR A 124 -0.08 -2.02 6.98
N ARG A 125 -1.05 -1.16 7.30
CA ARG A 125 -2.03 -0.66 6.35
C ARG A 125 -2.04 0.86 6.34
N ILE A 126 -2.13 1.43 5.15
CA ILE A 126 -2.33 2.87 4.95
C ILE A 126 -3.59 3.06 4.12
N THR A 127 -4.50 3.90 4.61
CA THR A 127 -5.65 4.36 3.84
C THR A 127 -5.33 5.70 3.21
N PHE A 128 -5.64 5.85 1.93
CA PHE A 128 -5.45 7.06 1.13
C PHE A 128 -6.80 7.58 0.63
N GLN A 129 -6.85 8.89 0.41
CA GLN A 129 -7.92 9.54 -0.33
C GLN A 129 -7.35 10.23 -1.56
N TYR A 130 -8.05 10.11 -2.69
CA TYR A 130 -7.71 10.84 -3.89
C TYR A 130 -8.40 12.20 -3.90
N ARG A 131 -7.63 13.28 -3.92
CA ARG A 131 -8.13 14.66 -3.93
C ARG A 131 -7.20 15.52 -4.77
N ASP A 132 -7.78 16.35 -5.64
CA ASP A 132 -7.06 17.31 -6.48
C ASP A 132 -5.88 16.69 -7.23
N GLY A 133 -6.08 15.50 -7.81
CA GLY A 133 -5.05 14.78 -8.57
C GLY A 133 -4.06 13.97 -7.73
N ASN A 134 -4.15 14.00 -6.39
CA ASN A 134 -3.13 13.46 -5.49
C ASN A 134 -3.68 12.41 -4.52
N TRP A 135 -2.85 11.42 -4.19
CA TRP A 135 -3.13 10.43 -3.15
C TRP A 135 -2.61 10.91 -1.80
N ILE A 136 -3.52 11.14 -0.87
CA ILE A 136 -3.21 11.71 0.45
C ILE A 136 -3.44 10.62 1.51
N PRO A 137 -2.43 10.21 2.28
CA PRO A 137 -2.62 9.26 3.37
C PRO A 137 -3.46 9.91 4.48
N VAL A 138 -4.45 9.18 4.98
CA VAL A 138 -5.38 9.66 6.01
C VAL A 138 -5.43 8.77 7.25
N LYS A 139 -4.97 7.52 7.15
CA LYS A 139 -4.93 6.58 8.27
C LYS A 139 -3.74 5.65 8.16
N TYR A 140 -3.04 5.44 9.27
CA TYR A 140 -1.96 4.47 9.41
C TYR A 140 -2.33 3.45 10.48
N GLU A 141 -2.16 2.17 10.18
CA GLU A 141 -2.51 1.06 11.08
C GLU A 141 -1.36 0.04 11.12
N THR A 142 -1.14 -0.51 12.31
CA THR A 142 -0.09 -1.51 12.60
C THR A 142 -0.73 -2.80 13.12
N GLN A 143 -0.10 -3.94 12.87
CA GLN A 143 -0.55 -5.26 13.38
C GLN A 143 -1.99 -5.60 13.00
N PHE A 144 -2.41 -5.21 11.80
CA PHE A 144 -3.73 -5.56 11.28
C PHE A 144 -3.82 -7.09 11.08
N GLN A 145 -4.77 -7.74 11.75
CA GLN A 145 -5.13 -9.13 11.49
C GLN A 145 -6.06 -9.19 10.28
N THR A 146 -5.64 -9.87 9.22
CA THR A 146 -6.57 -10.32 8.17
C THR A 146 -7.43 -11.43 8.78
N LEU A 147 -8.72 -11.17 9.04
CA LEU A 147 -9.63 -12.18 9.55
C LEU A 147 -9.66 -13.41 8.61
N PRO A 148 -9.69 -14.64 9.15
CA PRO A 148 -9.68 -15.85 8.35
C PRO A 148 -11.06 -16.05 7.69
N GLY A 149 -11.12 -15.78 6.40
CA GLY A 149 -12.18 -16.26 5.50
C GLY A 149 -11.66 -17.16 4.38
N LEU A 150 -10.36 -17.10 4.06
CA LEU A 150 -9.65 -17.99 3.13
C LEU A 150 -8.16 -18.06 3.56
N PRO A 151 -7.47 -19.20 3.39
CA PRO A 151 -6.08 -19.33 3.78
C PRO A 151 -5.17 -18.39 2.96
N PRO A 152 -4.14 -17.76 3.56
CA PRO A 152 -3.12 -17.09 2.77
C PRO A 152 -2.33 -18.15 2.01
N LEU A 153 -2.61 -18.29 0.72
CA LEU A 153 -1.88 -19.19 -0.18
C LEU A 153 -0.47 -18.63 -0.44
N TRP A 154 0.42 -18.72 0.55
CA TRP A 154 1.83 -18.29 0.43
C TRP A 154 2.82 -19.28 1.06
N LEU A 155 2.46 -20.57 1.05
CA LEU A 155 3.41 -21.67 0.93
C LEU A 155 3.23 -22.15 -0.52
N THR A 156 3.97 -21.60 -1.48
CA THR A 156 5.23 -22.24 -1.90
C THR A 156 6.33 -21.21 -2.21
N LEU A 157 7.54 -21.52 -1.74
CA LEU A 157 8.79 -20.88 -2.12
C LEU A 157 9.13 -21.26 -3.57
N GLU A 158 8.53 -20.63 -4.57
CA GLU A 158 9.10 -20.62 -5.91
C GLU A 158 9.05 -19.22 -6.50
N ASN A 159 10.22 -18.57 -6.44
CA ASN A 159 10.77 -17.65 -7.42
C ASN A 159 9.79 -17.20 -8.52
N THR A 160 9.11 -16.08 -8.33
CA THR A 160 8.55 -15.32 -9.44
C THR A 160 8.52 -13.84 -9.11
N ASN A 161 9.04 -13.08 -10.07
CA ASN A 161 9.04 -11.63 -10.12
C ASN A 161 7.67 -11.04 -9.79
N SER A 162 7.68 -9.85 -9.20
CA SER A 162 6.53 -8.96 -9.22
C SER A 162 5.95 -8.91 -10.64
N ASP A 163 4.68 -9.25 -10.85
CA ASP A 163 3.84 -8.63 -11.91
C ASP A 163 2.39 -9.16 -12.03
N GLN A 164 1.94 -10.17 -11.28
CA GLN A 164 0.59 -10.73 -11.52
C GLN A 164 -0.25 -10.97 -10.28
N TYR A 165 -0.80 -9.92 -9.63
CA TYR A 165 -1.98 -10.11 -8.78
C TYR A 165 -2.94 -8.90 -8.86
N ARG A 166 -4.07 -9.09 -9.54
CA ARG A 166 -5.31 -8.30 -9.42
C ARG A 166 -6.48 -9.28 -9.37
N GLN A 167 -7.15 -9.38 -8.23
CA GLN A 167 -8.61 -9.50 -8.00
C GLN A 167 -8.86 -10.06 -6.60
N VAL A 168 -9.83 -9.49 -5.87
CA VAL A 168 -11.13 -10.17 -5.65
C VAL A 168 -12.24 -9.12 -5.62
N VAL A 169 -13.26 -9.39 -6.42
CA VAL A 169 -14.57 -8.74 -6.44
C VAL A 169 -15.34 -9.12 -5.18
N VAL A 170 -15.97 -8.16 -4.52
CA VAL A 170 -17.16 -8.48 -3.70
C VAL A 170 -18.34 -7.70 -4.28
N LYS A 171 -19.28 -8.46 -4.86
CA LYS A 171 -20.68 -8.10 -5.06
C LYS A 171 -21.52 -9.25 -4.50
N PRO A 172 -22.73 -9.01 -3.98
CA PRO A 172 -23.32 -7.75 -3.50
C PRO A 172 -23.00 -7.45 -2.03
#